data_AF-A0A1G1IPF7-F1
#
_entry.id   AF-A0A1G1IPF7-F1
#
_cell.length_a   1.000
_cell.length_b   1.000
_cell.length_c   1.000
_cell.angle_alpha   90.00
_cell.angle_beta   90.00
_cell.angle_gamma   90.00
#
_symmetry.space_group_name_H-M   'P 1'
#
loop_
_entity.id
_entity.type
_entity.pdbx_description
1 polymer ?
#
loop_
_entity_poly.entity_id
_entity_poly.type
_entity_poly.pdbx_seq_one_letter_code
_entity_poly.pdbx_strand_id
1 'polypeptide(L)'
;MTQLEKAKNNILTPLMRQIAENELIPASQILKHIKSGKVVIPKNANHNLKKPCAVGLGLRTKINANIGTSTDKSDLNEELKKLDVAVK
;
A
#
# COMPACT_ATOMS: atom_id res chain seq x y z
N MET A 1 13.66 -2.08 -9.43
CA MET A 1 12.73 -1.24 -10.22
C MET A 1 11.42 -1.05 -9.47
N THR A 2 11.02 0.21 -9.25
CA THR A 2 9.82 0.60 -8.50
C THR A 2 8.55 0.57 -9.37
N GLN A 3 7.37 0.67 -8.74
CA GLN A 3 6.11 0.81 -9.49
C GLN A 3 6.04 2.14 -10.26
N LEU A 4 6.65 3.20 -9.73
CA LEU A 4 6.71 4.50 -10.39
C LEU A 4 7.54 4.43 -11.68
N GLU A 5 8.72 3.80 -11.64
CA GLU A 5 9.57 3.61 -12.83
C GLU A 5 8.84 2.81 -13.91
N LYS A 6 8.18 1.71 -13.53
CA LYS A 6 7.35 0.92 -14.45
C LYS A 6 6.22 1.75 -15.04
N ALA A 7 5.53 2.56 -14.22
CA ALA A 7 4.47 3.43 -14.70
C ALA A 7 4.98 4.51 -15.68
N LYS A 8 6.13 5.12 -15.41
CA LYS A 8 6.77 6.10 -16.31
C LYS A 8 7.09 5.50 -17.67
N ASN A 9 7.50 4.22 -17.70
CA ASN A 9 7.72 3.44 -18.92
C ASN A 9 6.44 2.86 -19.54
N ASN A 10 5.25 3.29 -19.10
CA ASN A 10 3.94 2.78 -19.55
C ASN A 10 3.73 1.27 -19.32
N ILE A 11 4.44 0.67 -18.38
CA ILE A 11 4.32 -0.75 -18.04
C ILE A 11 3.21 -0.91 -16.99
N LEU A 12 2.09 -1.51 -17.40
CA LEU A 12 1.02 -1.91 -16.49
C LEU A 12 1.35 -3.23 -15.80
N THR A 13 1.66 -3.19 -14.50
CA THR A 13 2.08 -4.38 -13.74
C THR A 13 0.90 -5.22 -13.25
N PRO A 14 1.08 -6.52 -12.94
CA PRO A 14 0.04 -7.33 -12.31
C PRO A 14 -0.45 -6.72 -10.99
N LEU A 15 0.45 -6.13 -10.21
CA LEU A 15 0.11 -5.44 -8.97
C LEU A 15 -0.81 -4.25 -9.20
N MET A 16 -0.57 -3.44 -10.25
CA MET A 16 -1.46 -2.34 -10.61
C MET A 16 -2.86 -2.82 -11.02
N ARG A 17 -2.97 -3.97 -11.72
CA ARG A 17 -4.27 -4.57 -12.07
C ARG A 17 -5.03 -5.03 -10.84
N GLN A 18 -4.36 -5.74 -9.93
CA GLN A 18 -4.94 -6.19 -8.66
C GLN A 18 -5.45 -5.00 -7.82
N ILE A 19 -4.69 -3.91 -7.74
CA ILE A 19 -5.13 -2.68 -7.05
C ILE A 19 -6.34 -2.07 -7.74
N ALA A 20 -6.34 -2.00 -9.07
CA ALA A 20 -7.43 -1.43 -9.85
C ALA A 20 -8.74 -2.20 -9.62
N GLU A 21 -8.68 -3.53 -9.64
CA GLU A 21 -9.79 -4.42 -9.31
C GLU A 21 -10.30 -4.18 -7.88
N ASN A 22 -9.39 -4.13 -6.90
CA ASN A 22 -9.74 -3.90 -5.50
C ASN A 22 -10.38 -2.54 -5.24
N GLU A 23 -9.96 -1.50 -5.96
CA GLU A 23 -10.48 -0.12 -5.85
C GLU A 23 -11.65 0.15 -6.80
N LEU A 24 -12.05 -0.83 -7.62
CA LEU A 24 -13.14 -0.72 -8.60
C LEU A 24 -12.94 0.43 -9.59
N ILE A 25 -11.71 0.61 -10.07
CA ILE A 25 -11.39 1.61 -11.10
C ILE A 25 -10.59 1.00 -12.27
N PRO A 26 -10.56 1.63 -13.45
CA PRO A 26 -9.78 1.13 -14.57
C PRO A 26 -8.28 1.07 -14.27
N ALA A 27 -7.62 -0.02 -14.70
CA ALA A 27 -6.17 -0.19 -14.54
C ALA A 27 -5.35 0.90 -15.24
N SER A 28 -5.87 1.44 -16.35
CA SER A 28 -5.28 2.60 -17.05
C SER A 28 -5.28 3.87 -16.19
N GLN A 29 -6.29 4.05 -15.34
CA GLN A 29 -6.37 5.18 -14.42
C GLN A 29 -5.36 5.04 -13.28
N ILE A 30 -5.20 3.84 -12.71
CA ILE A 30 -4.12 3.54 -11.74
C ILE A 30 -2.75 3.85 -12.36
N LEU A 31 -2.47 3.36 -13.57
CA LEU A 31 -1.22 3.63 -14.27
C LEU A 31 -0.98 5.13 -14.45
N LYS A 32 -1.98 5.87 -14.91
CA LYS A 32 -1.91 7.33 -15.09
C LYS A 32 -1.63 8.05 -13.77
N HIS A 33 -2.34 7.69 -12.70
CA HIS A 33 -2.18 8.32 -11.39
C HIS A 33 -0.80 8.05 -10.81
N ILE A 34 -0.29 6.81 -10.88
CA ILE A 34 1.07 6.46 -10.44
C ILE A 34 2.09 7.21 -11.28
N LYS A 35 1.96 7.21 -12.60
CA LYS A 35 2.85 7.93 -13.52
C LYS A 35 2.94 9.42 -13.19
N SER A 36 1.81 10.03 -12.80
CA SER A 36 1.72 11.43 -12.40
C SER A 36 2.10 11.72 -10.93
N GLY A 37 2.50 10.70 -10.15
CA GLY A 37 2.85 10.86 -8.74
C GLY A 37 1.67 11.10 -7.79
N LYS A 38 0.42 10.92 -8.25
CA LYS A 38 -0.80 11.14 -7.46
C LYS A 38 -1.27 9.91 -6.69
N VAL A 39 -0.74 8.73 -7.04
CA VAL A 39 -1.01 7.46 -6.36
C VAL A 39 0.32 6.73 -6.15
N VAL A 40 0.47 6.09 -4.99
CA VAL A 40 1.63 5.26 -4.65
C VAL A 40 1.17 3.87 -4.21
N ILE A 41 1.97 2.85 -4.56
CA ILE A 41 1.81 1.48 -4.05
C ILE A 41 3.03 1.17 -3.15
N PRO A 42 2.90 1.25 -1.82
CA PRO A 42 4.00 0.92 -0.90
C PRO A 42 4.24 -0.60 -0.88
N LYS A 43 5.12 -1.07 -1.77
CA LYS A 43 5.51 -2.49 -1.85
C LYS A 43 7.02 -2.63 -1.92
N ASN A 44 7.64 -2.77 -0.76
CA ASN A 44 9.04 -3.19 -0.68
C ASN A 44 9.18 -4.63 -1.21
N ALA A 45 10.26 -4.91 -1.94
CA ALA A 45 10.59 -6.24 -2.46
C ALA A 45 10.81 -7.26 -1.32
N ASN A 46 11.36 -6.83 -0.19
CA ASN A 46 11.66 -7.69 0.96
C ASN A 46 10.46 -7.97 1.86
N HIS A 47 9.31 -7.30 1.62
CA HIS A 47 8.13 -7.45 2.45
C HIS A 47 7.01 -8.16 1.68
N ASN A 48 6.69 -9.40 2.04
CA ASN A 48 5.62 -10.15 1.39
C ASN A 48 4.24 -9.82 1.98
N LEU A 49 3.52 -8.89 1.33
CA LEU A 49 2.18 -8.49 1.73
C LEU A 49 1.13 -9.36 1.04
N LYS A 50 0.28 -10.03 1.83
CA LYS A 50 -0.86 -10.81 1.33
C LYS A 50 -1.91 -9.93 0.63
N LYS A 51 -2.13 -8.72 1.14
CA LYS A 51 -3.11 -7.74 0.64
C LYS A 51 -2.44 -6.39 0.39
N PRO A 52 -1.84 -6.18 -0.79
CA PRO A 52 -1.28 -4.87 -1.12
C PRO A 52 -2.39 -3.83 -1.30
N CYS A 53 -2.10 -2.58 -0.95
CA CYS A 53 -2.99 -1.44 -1.17
C CYS A 53 -2.26 -0.31 -1.89
N ALA A 54 -3.03 0.66 -2.39
CA ALA A 54 -2.51 1.90 -2.94
C ALA A 54 -3.12 3.09 -2.21
N VAL A 55 -2.39 4.20 -2.17
CA VAL A 55 -2.78 5.44 -1.50
C VAL A 55 -2.71 6.57 -2.51
N GLY A 56 -3.78 7.36 -2.62
CA GLY A 56 -3.77 8.56 -3.45
C GLY A 56 -5.12 8.89 -4.09
N LEU A 57 -5.06 9.78 -5.09
CA LEU A 57 -6.23 10.39 -5.71
C LEU A 57 -7.18 9.35 -6.33
N GLY A 58 -8.47 9.49 -6.05
CA GLY A 58 -9.55 8.70 -6.65
C GLY A 58 -9.64 7.26 -6.14
N LEU A 59 -8.91 6.92 -5.08
CA LEU A 59 -9.01 5.65 -4.37
C LEU A 59 -9.83 5.84 -3.09
N ARG A 60 -10.29 4.74 -2.48
CA ARG A 60 -10.91 4.82 -1.15
C ARG A 60 -9.90 5.38 -0.14
N THR A 61 -10.38 6.19 0.80
CA THR A 61 -9.57 6.72 1.90
C THR A 61 -8.91 5.57 2.67
N LYS A 62 -7.63 5.73 2.99
CA LYS A 62 -6.84 4.77 3.76
C LYS A 62 -6.53 5.39 5.12
N ILE A 63 -6.49 4.55 6.15
CA ILE A 63 -6.11 4.94 7.52
C ILE A 63 -4.77 4.29 7.86
N ASN A 64 -4.04 4.91 8.79
CA ASN A 64 -2.78 4.39 9.32
C ASN A 64 -2.89 4.28 10.84
N ALA A 65 -2.41 3.18 11.41
CA ALA A 65 -2.34 2.96 12.84
C ALA A 65 -0.87 2.91 13.27
N ASN A 66 -0.49 3.76 14.23
CA ASN A 66 0.85 3.76 14.79
C ASN A 66 0.91 2.77 15.96
N ILE A 67 1.87 1.85 15.90
CA ILE A 67 2.22 0.90 16.97
C ILE A 67 3.72 1.00 17.23
N GLY A 68 4.17 0.56 18.41
CA GLY A 68 5.56 0.67 18.84
C GLY A 68 5.70 0.69 20.37
N THR A 69 6.89 0.35 20.82
CA THR A 69 7.28 0.37 22.23
C THR A 69 7.75 1.76 22.67
N SER A 70 7.74 2.00 23.97
CA SER A 70 8.40 3.14 24.62
C SER A 70 9.40 2.66 25.68
N THR A 71 10.18 3.58 26.25
CA THR A 71 11.09 3.28 27.37
C THR A 71 10.37 2.65 28.57
N ASP A 72 9.14 3.10 28.81
CA ASP A 72 8.35 2.68 29.97
C ASP A 72 7.52 1.42 29.67
N LYS A 73 7.41 1.05 28.38
CA LYS A 73 6.55 -0.04 27.93
C LYS A 73 7.08 -0.71 26.66
N SER A 74 7.77 -1.84 26.84
CA SER A 74 8.49 -2.55 25.77
C SER A 74 8.20 -4.04 25.72
N ASP A 75 6.92 -4.43 25.69
CA ASP A 75 6.51 -5.84 25.57
C ASP A 75 6.12 -6.19 24.12
N LEU A 76 6.80 -7.20 23.55
CA LEU A 76 6.57 -7.65 22.18
C LEU A 76 5.17 -8.24 21.98
N ASN A 77 4.67 -9.01 22.96
CA ASN A 77 3.36 -9.66 22.84
C ASN A 77 2.25 -8.61 22.83
N GLU A 78 2.41 -7.53 23.58
CA GLU A 78 1.48 -6.41 23.54
C GLU A 78 1.50 -5.70 22.19
N GLU A 79 2.67 -5.44 21.61
CA GLU A 79 2.77 -4.85 20.26
C GLU A 79 2.12 -5.74 19.19
N LEU A 80 2.29 -7.06 19.28
CA LEU A 80 1.61 -8.00 18.38
C LEU A 80 0.09 -7.97 18.55
N LYS A 81 -0.42 -7.79 19.77
CA LYS A 81 -1.87 -7.61 20.01
C LYS A 81 -2.38 -6.29 19.41
N LYS A 82 -1.62 -5.19 19.56
CA LYS A 82 -1.97 -3.90 18.93
C LYS A 82 -2.03 -4.03 17.41
N LEU A 83 -1.08 -4.75 16.82
CA LEU A 83 -1.08 -5.04 15.38
C LEU A 83 -2.33 -5.82 14.96
N ASP A 84 -2.69 -6.90 15.67
CA ASP A 84 -3.87 -7.72 15.36
C ASP A 84 -5.15 -6.88 15.38
N VAL A 85 -5.33 -6.04 16.41
CA VAL A 85 -6.48 -5.13 16.51
C VAL A 85 -6.50 -4.11 15.37
N ALA A 86 -5.35 -3.58 14.96
CA ALA A 86 -5.25 -2.55 13.94
C ALA A 86 -5.59 -3.04 12.52
N VAL A 87 -5.47 -4.35 12.25
CA VAL A 87 -5.68 -4.93 10.91
C VAL A 87 -6.98 -5.75 10.80
N LYS A 88 -7.80 -5.74 11.87
CA LYS A 88 -9.05 -6.46 11.99
C LYS A 88 -10.18 -5.77 11.22
#